data_AF-A0A2G8K670-F1
#
_entry.id   AF-A0A2G8K670-F1
#
_cell.length_a   1.000
_cell.length_b   1.000
_cell.length_c   1.000
_cell.angle_alpha   90.00
_cell.angle_beta   90.00
_cell.angle_gamma   90.00
#
_symmetry.space_group_name_H-M   'P 1'
#
loop_
_entity.id
_entity.type
_entity.pdbx_description
1 polymer ?
#
loop_
_entity_poly.entity_id
_entity_poly.type
_entity_poly.pdbx_seq_one_letter_code
_entity_poly.pdbx_strand_id
1 'polypeptide(L)'
;MTPIQNPTTLEETSFNNAQTRTRAKIEQVNGQLKNKFRCLLGDGMQIEPQRACDIIVACCILFNISKDLKEPHLDPQRDQQVQPDPDEAGAAPDNVHGAAVRADIITNFFT
;
A
#
# COMPACT_ATOMS: atom_id res chain seq x y z
N MET A 1 -0.22 -10.07 1.67
CA MET A 1 0.96 -10.92 1.49
C MET A 1 1.90 -10.65 2.65
N THR A 2 2.37 -11.69 3.34
CA THR A 2 3.13 -11.56 4.60
C THR A 2 4.59 -11.92 4.36
N PRO A 3 5.56 -11.10 4.83
CA PRO A 3 6.98 -11.42 4.73
C PRO A 3 7.31 -12.77 5.38
N ILE A 4 8.33 -13.45 4.85
CA ILE A 4 8.85 -14.68 5.47
C ILE A 4 9.61 -14.32 6.73
N GLN A 5 9.22 -14.94 7.85
CA GLN A 5 9.96 -14.85 9.10
C GLN A 5 11.18 -15.76 9.01
N ASN A 6 12.36 -15.21 9.29
CA ASN A 6 13.64 -15.93 9.25
C ASN A 6 13.92 -16.59 7.88
N PRO A 7 14.05 -15.81 6.78
CA PRO A 7 14.37 -16.37 5.47
C PRO A 7 15.72 -17.10 5.53
N THR A 8 15.75 -18.32 4.99
CA THR A 8 16.93 -19.19 5.01
C THR A 8 17.58 -19.32 3.65
N THR A 9 16.83 -19.03 2.58
CA THR A 9 17.29 -19.12 1.20
C THR A 9 17.46 -17.73 0.56
N LEU A 10 18.21 -17.66 -0.55
CA LEU A 10 18.44 -16.41 -1.26
C LEU A 10 17.15 -15.92 -1.94
N GLU A 11 16.34 -16.86 -2.41
CA GLU A 11 15.06 -16.71 -3.06
C GLU A 11 14.04 -16.07 -2.10
N GLU A 12 13.93 -16.61 -0.88
CA GLU A 12 13.09 -16.04 0.19
C GLU A 12 13.54 -14.63 0.57
N THR A 13 14.85 -14.40 0.66
CA THR A 13 15.41 -13.08 0.96
C THR A 13 15.10 -12.09 -0.16
N SER A 14 15.24 -12.51 -1.41
CA SER A 14 14.97 -11.69 -2.60
C SER A 14 13.49 -11.35 -2.72
N PHE A 15 12.61 -12.31 -2.42
CA PHE A 15 11.18 -12.11 -2.30
C PHE A 15 10.83 -11.05 -1.24
N ASN A 16 11.33 -11.21 -0.01
CA ASN A 16 11.09 -10.24 1.07
C ASN A 16 11.58 -8.83 0.69
N ASN A 17 12.73 -8.71 0.03
CA ASN A 17 13.26 -7.44 -0.46
C ASN A 17 12.35 -6.80 -1.53
N ALA A 18 11.89 -7.59 -2.50
CA ALA A 18 10.98 -7.10 -3.54
C ALA A 18 9.63 -6.67 -2.95
N GLN A 19 9.09 -7.46 -2.03
CA GLN A 19 7.87 -7.14 -1.29
C GLN A 19 8.02 -5.83 -0.51
N THR A 20 9.12 -5.66 0.22
CA THR A 20 9.40 -4.45 1.00
C THR A 20 9.47 -3.20 0.12
N ARG A 21 10.22 -3.28 -1.00
CA ARG A 21 10.31 -2.18 -1.98
C ARG A 21 8.95 -1.81 -2.58
N THR A 22 8.14 -2.82 -2.89
CA THR A 22 6.80 -2.62 -3.44
C THR A 22 5.90 -1.94 -2.41
N ARG A 23 5.89 -2.44 -1.15
CA ARG A 23 5.10 -1.86 -0.06
C ARG A 23 5.47 -0.39 0.19
N ALA A 24 6.77 -0.08 0.27
CA ALA A 24 7.25 1.28 0.46
C ALA A 24 6.72 2.23 -0.64
N LYS A 25 6.70 1.77 -1.90
CA LYS A 25 6.18 2.58 -3.00
C LYS A 25 4.67 2.81 -2.90
N ILE A 26 3.91 1.76 -2.58
CA ILE A 26 2.46 1.84 -2.42
C ILE A 26 2.08 2.75 -1.25
N GLU A 27 2.74 2.60 -0.10
CA GLU A 27 2.53 3.47 1.07
C GLU A 27 2.82 4.94 0.74
N GLN A 28 3.92 5.20 0.02
CA GLN A 28 4.27 6.55 -0.42
C GLN A 28 3.20 7.15 -1.35
N VAL A 29 2.64 6.35 -2.26
CA VAL A 29 1.57 6.81 -3.18
C VAL A 29 0.27 7.04 -2.42
N ASN A 30 -0.09 6.15 -1.50
CA ASN A 30 -1.26 6.30 -0.64
C ASN A 30 -1.17 7.56 0.23
N GLY A 31 0.01 7.84 0.80
CA GLY A 31 0.27 9.07 1.54
C GLY A 31 0.10 10.33 0.67
N GLN A 32 0.65 10.32 -0.55
CA GLN A 32 0.48 11.44 -1.50
C GLN A 32 -0.99 11.64 -1.91
N LEU A 33 -1.73 10.56 -2.19
CA LEU A 33 -3.15 10.62 -2.53
C LEU A 33 -3.98 11.19 -1.39
N LYS A 34 -3.84 10.65 -0.17
CA LYS A 34 -4.55 11.15 1.03
C LYS A 34 -4.19 12.61 1.35
N ASN A 35 -2.97 13.01 1.03
CA ASN A 35 -2.55 14.39 1.21
C ASN A 35 -3.21 15.33 0.19
N LYS A 36 -3.18 14.99 -1.11
CA LYS A 36 -3.76 15.83 -2.18
C LYS A 36 -5.29 15.83 -2.13
N PHE A 37 -5.91 14.69 -1.81
CA PHE A 37 -7.35 14.50 -1.75
C PHE A 37 -7.78 14.17 -0.33
N ARG A 38 -8.11 15.19 0.45
CA ARG A 38 -8.47 15.06 1.88
C ARG A 38 -9.72 14.22 2.12
N CYS A 39 -10.57 14.03 1.10
CA CYS A 39 -11.70 13.08 1.18
C CYS A 39 -11.24 11.63 1.40
N LEU A 40 -10.00 11.28 1.07
CA LEU A 40 -9.45 9.94 1.30
C LEU A 40 -8.88 9.75 2.74
N LEU A 41 -8.94 10.77 3.59
CA LEU A 41 -8.35 10.75 4.92
C LEU A 41 -9.43 10.58 6.01
N GLY A 42 -9.25 9.59 6.90
CA GLY A 42 -10.11 9.39 8.08
C GLY A 42 -11.59 9.28 7.75
N ASP A 43 -12.41 10.05 8.46
CA ASP A 43 -13.87 10.17 8.26
C ASP A 43 -14.27 10.96 6.99
N GLY A 44 -13.32 11.29 6.11
CA GLY A 44 -13.54 12.10 4.91
C GLY A 44 -14.47 11.47 3.86
N MET A 45 -14.87 10.21 4.04
CA MET A 45 -15.70 9.46 3.10
C MET A 45 -16.74 8.60 3.84
N GLN A 46 -17.87 9.22 4.20
CA GLN A 46 -19.03 8.54 4.79
C GLN A 46 -20.11 8.29 3.74
N ILE A 47 -19.80 7.42 2.77
CA ILE A 47 -20.68 7.06 1.66
C ILE A 47 -20.66 5.54 1.45
N GLU A 48 -21.60 5.03 0.65
CA GLU A 48 -21.66 3.61 0.31
C GLU A 48 -20.36 3.14 -0.36
N PRO A 49 -19.85 1.92 -0.03
CA PRO A 49 -18.58 1.41 -0.56
C PRO A 49 -18.47 1.46 -2.09
N GLN A 50 -19.56 1.19 -2.81
CA GLN A 50 -19.56 1.25 -4.27
C GLN A 50 -19.24 2.66 -4.78
N ARG A 51 -19.84 3.68 -4.15
CA ARG A 51 -19.56 5.08 -4.49
C ARG A 51 -18.18 5.52 -4.02
N ALA A 52 -17.69 4.98 -2.90
CA ALA A 52 -16.32 5.21 -2.44
C ALA A 52 -15.29 4.73 -3.47
N CYS A 53 -15.49 3.55 -4.06
CA CYS A 53 -14.63 3.04 -5.14
C CYS A 53 -14.58 4.00 -6.33
N ASP A 54 -15.72 4.54 -6.77
CA ASP A 54 -15.77 5.51 -7.88
C ASP A 54 -14.93 6.76 -7.56
N ILE A 55 -15.04 7.28 -6.34
CA ILE A 55 -14.28 8.47 -5.90
C ILE A 55 -12.79 8.16 -5.86
N ILE A 56 -12.38 7.00 -5.31
CA ILE A 56 -10.99 6.58 -5.24
C ILE A 56 -10.39 6.49 -6.66
N VAL A 57 -11.13 5.91 -7.61
CA VAL A 57 -10.69 5.82 -9.01
C VAL A 57 -10.52 7.20 -9.63
N ALA A 58 -11.49 8.11 -9.43
CA ALA A 58 -11.39 9.49 -9.89
C ALA A 58 -10.18 10.21 -9.30
N CYS A 59 -9.89 10.05 -8.00
CA CYS A 59 -8.70 10.60 -7.36
C CYS A 59 -7.41 10.07 -7.99
N CYS A 60 -7.32 8.77 -8.30
CA CYS A 60 -6.15 8.19 -8.98
C CYS A 60 -5.96 8.75 -10.39
N ILE A 61 -7.04 8.91 -11.16
CA ILE A 61 -6.98 9.51 -12.51
C ILE A 61 -6.47 10.95 -12.43
N LEU A 62 -7.07 11.76 -11.55
CA LEU A 62 -6.67 13.16 -11.35
C LEU A 62 -5.23 13.27 -10.82
N PHE A 63 -4.79 12.34 -9.98
CA PHE A 63 -3.40 12.28 -9.51
C PHE A 63 -2.41 12.05 -10.66
N ASN A 64 -2.71 11.12 -11.55
CA ASN A 64 -1.86 10.84 -12.72
C ASN A 64 -1.80 12.05 -13.65
N ILE A 65 -2.93 12.69 -13.93
CA ILE A 65 -2.97 13.94 -14.73
C ILE A 65 -2.11 15.02 -14.08
N SER A 66 -2.22 15.21 -12.76
CA SER A 66 -1.42 16.18 -11.99
C SER A 66 0.09 15.89 -12.11
N LYS A 67 0.49 14.61 -12.11
CA LYS A 67 1.88 14.19 -12.32
C LYS A 67 2.37 14.49 -13.73
N ASP A 68 1.55 14.22 -14.74
CA ASP A 68 1.88 14.49 -16.15
C ASP A 68 2.04 15.99 -16.42
N LEU A 69 1.20 16.80 -15.79
CA LEU A 69 1.27 18.26 -15.83
C LEU A 69 2.42 18.84 -14.98
N LYS A 70 3.14 17.99 -14.23
CA LYS A 70 4.22 18.39 -13.30
C LYS A 70 3.77 19.47 -12.32
N GLU A 71 2.53 19.36 -11.84
CA GLU A 71 2.02 20.27 -10.82
C GLU A 71 2.94 20.24 -9.59
N PRO A 72 3.18 21.39 -8.94
CA PRO A 72 3.96 21.43 -7.72
C PRO A 72 3.29 20.54 -6.67
N HIS A 73 4.12 19.77 -5.98
CA HIS A 73 3.66 19.01 -4.83
C HIS A 73 3.19 20.00 -3.75
N LEU A 74 1.92 19.89 -3.37
CA LEU A 74 1.40 20.58 -2.20
C LEU A 74 1.99 19.88 -0.98
N ASP A 75 3.11 20.42 -0.47
CA ASP A 75 3.63 20.01 0.82
C ASP A 75 2.61 20.46 1.88
N PRO A 76 1.95 19.52 2.58
CA PRO A 76 1.11 19.89 3.68
C PRO A 76 2.05 20.38 4.78
N GLN A 77 1.80 21.57 5.33
CA GLN A 77 2.34 21.89 6.64
C GLN A 77 2.00 20.73 7.58
N ARG A 78 3.02 20.20 8.26
CA ARG A 78 3.00 18.99 9.08
C ARG A 78 1.97 19.08 10.22
N ASP A 79 0.72 18.78 9.92
CA ASP A 79 -0.31 18.45 10.91
C ASP A 79 -0.93 17.08 10.57
N GLN A 80 -0.06 16.08 10.40
CA GLN A 80 -0.49 14.68 10.34
C GLN A 80 -0.26 14.05 11.71
N GLN A 81 -1.31 14.04 12.54
CA GLN A 81 -1.47 12.94 13.48
C GLN A 81 -1.67 11.68 12.64
N VAL A 82 -0.57 10.98 12.36
CA VAL A 82 -0.60 9.62 11.83
C VAL A 82 -1.22 8.79 12.94
N GLN A 83 -2.54 8.55 12.85
CA GLN A 83 -3.11 7.47 13.65
C GLN A 83 -2.46 6.18 13.13
N PRO A 84 -1.89 5.35 14.02
CA PRO A 84 -1.39 4.05 13.63
C PRO A 84 -2.53 3.27 12.98
N ASP A 85 -2.25 2.62 11.86
CA ASP A 85 -3.22 1.77 11.20
C ASP A 85 -3.62 0.66 12.19
N PRO A 86 -4.91 0.47 12.52
CA PRO A 86 -5.34 -0.56 13.47
C PRO A 86 -4.85 -1.97 13.10
N ASP A 87 -4.61 -2.20 11.81
CA ASP A 87 -4.10 -3.46 11.25
C ASP A 87 -2.57 -3.65 11.39
N GLU A 88 -1.81 -2.68 11.93
CA GLU A 88 -0.41 -2.92 12.32
C GLU A 88 -0.29 -3.80 13.58
N ALA A 89 -1.37 -3.99 14.32
CA ALA A 89 -1.41 -4.80 15.53
C ALA A 89 -1.75 -6.28 15.22
N GLY A 90 -0.82 -7.00 14.59
CA GLY A 90 -0.81 -8.46 14.65
C GLY A 90 -0.34 -9.15 13.38
N ALA A 91 0.74 -9.93 13.49
CA ALA A 91 1.02 -10.99 12.53
C ALA A 91 -0.15 -11.98 12.60
N ALA A 92 -1.12 -11.83 11.68
CA ALA A 92 -2.18 -12.82 11.51
C ALA A 92 -1.54 -14.21 11.31
N PRO A 93 -2.08 -15.27 11.93
CA PRO A 93 -1.54 -16.61 11.76
C PRO A 93 -1.44 -16.95 10.28
N ASP A 94 -0.30 -17.51 9.87
CA ASP A 94 -0.01 -17.82 8.47
C ASP A 94 -1.06 -18.83 7.99
N ASN A 95 -2.02 -18.36 7.19
CA ASN A 95 -3.03 -19.22 6.60
C ASN A 95 -2.32 -20.20 5.66
N VAL A 96 -2.54 -21.50 5.83
CA VAL A 96 -1.88 -22.57 5.05
C VAL A 96 -1.99 -22.31 3.54
N HIS A 97 -3.13 -21.75 3.09
CA HIS A 97 -3.30 -21.37 1.69
C HIS A 97 -2.39 -20.21 1.27
N GLY A 98 -2.24 -19.19 2.12
CA GLY A 98 -1.36 -18.04 1.88
C GLY A 98 0.12 -18.43 1.85
N ALA A 99 0.53 -19.36 2.71
CA ALA A 99 1.88 -19.91 2.72
C ALA A 99 2.18 -20.67 1.41
N ALA A 100 1.23 -21.50 0.94
CA ALA A 100 1.38 -22.24 -0.31
C ALA A 100 1.50 -21.32 -1.53
N VAL A 101 0.65 -20.29 -1.63
CA VAL A 101 0.73 -19.30 -2.72
C VAL A 101 2.04 -18.52 -2.68
N ARG A 102 2.51 -18.14 -1.48
CA ARG A 102 3.81 -17.46 -1.34
C ARG A 102 4.96 -18.36 -1.77
N ALA A 103 4.95 -19.63 -1.39
CA ALA A 103 5.97 -20.59 -1.80
C ALA A 103 6.01 -20.75 -3.32
N ASP A 104 4.85 -20.90 -3.97
CA ASP A 104 4.76 -20.98 -5.45
C ASP A 104 5.32 -19.73 -6.14
N ILE A 105 5.02 -18.54 -5.61
CA ILE A 105 5.56 -17.28 -6.14
C ILE A 105 7.10 -17.25 -6.03
N ILE A 106 7.64 -17.67 -4.89
CA ILE A 106 9.09 -17.69 -4.68
C ILE A 106 9.74 -18.66 -5.66
N THR A 107 9.23 -19.89 -5.77
CA THR A 107 9.82 -20.91 -6.65
C THR A 107 9.76 -20.53 -8.13
N ASN A 108 8.69 -19.82 -8.56
CA ASN A 108 8.48 -19.53 -9.97
C ASN A 108 9.09 -18.19 -10.43
N PHE A 109 9.29 -17.23 -9.52
CA PHE A 109 9.68 -15.86 -9.90
C PHE A 109 10.96 -15.34 -9.22
N PHE A 110 11.50 -16.04 -8.22
CA PHE A 110 12.69 -15.65 -7.49
C PHE A 110 13.70 -16.81 -7.51
N THR A 111 14.56 -16.84 -8.53
CA THR A 111 15.70 -17.77 -8.72
C THR A 111 16.97 -16.99 -9.01
#